data_AF-A0A7K9JYA1-F1
#
_entry.id   AF-A0A7K9JYA1-F1
#
_cell.length_a   1.000
_cell.length_b   1.000
_cell.length_c   1.000
_cell.angle_alpha   90.00
_cell.angle_beta   90.00
_cell.angle_gamma   90.00
#
_symmetry.space_group_name_H-M   'P 1'
#
loop_
_entity.id
_entity.type
_entity.pdbx_description
1 polymer ?
#
loop_
_entity_poly.entity_id
_entity_poly.type
_entity_poly.pdbx_seq_one_letter_code
_entity_poly.pdbx_strand_id
1 'polypeptide(L)'
;QPSPNFNQYVRDQGAMTDQLSRRQIREYQLYSRTSGKHVQVHGKRITATAEDGNKFAKLIVETDTFGSRVRIKGAESEKYICMSRRGKLIGKPSGKSKDCIFTEIVLENNYTAFQNARYEGWYMAFTRRGRPRRASRSRQNQREAHFIKRLYRGQLPFPNAERQKHFEFV
;
A
#
# COMPACT_ATOMS: atom_id res chain seq x y z
N GLN A 1 27.76 22.27 21.25
CA GLN A 1 27.59 20.81 21.46
C GLN A 1 27.29 20.15 20.13
N PRO A 2 27.90 19.01 19.78
CA PRO A 2 27.50 18.25 18.59
C PRO A 2 26.10 17.69 18.78
N SER A 3 25.35 17.57 17.67
CA SER A 3 24.00 17.00 17.69
C SER A 3 24.02 15.53 18.10
N PRO A 4 22.96 15.02 18.76
CA PRO A 4 22.89 13.63 19.15
C PRO A 4 22.91 12.72 17.91
N ASN A 5 23.75 11.67 17.94
CA ASN A 5 23.77 10.67 16.88
C ASN A 5 22.63 9.65 17.12
N PHE A 6 21.53 9.82 16.39
CA PHE A 6 20.36 8.95 16.51
C PHE A 6 20.46 7.64 15.71
N ASN A 7 21.55 7.38 14.99
CA ASN A 7 21.65 6.22 14.11
C ASN A 7 21.48 4.89 14.87
N GLN A 8 22.06 4.78 16.07
CA GLN A 8 21.91 3.58 16.89
C GLN A 8 20.47 3.43 17.40
N TYR A 9 19.89 4.52 17.91
CA TYR A 9 18.51 4.56 18.39
C TYR A 9 17.50 4.12 17.32
N VAL A 10 17.65 4.65 16.09
CA VAL A 10 16.76 4.30 14.96
C VAL A 10 16.91 2.84 14.56
N ARG A 11 18.13 2.28 14.58
CA ARG A 11 18.35 0.85 14.29
C ARG A 11 17.65 -0.04 15.32
N ASP A 12 17.80 0.29 16.60
CA ASP A 12 17.25 -0.52 17.69
C ASP A 12 15.71 -0.46 17.72
N GLN A 13 15.14 0.75 17.60
CA GLN A 13 13.69 0.93 17.55
C GLN A 13 13.06 0.41 16.24
N GLY A 14 13.79 0.47 15.11
CA GLY A 14 13.32 -0.01 13.82
C GLY A 14 13.15 -1.54 13.72
N ALA A 15 13.66 -2.29 14.70
CA ALA A 15 13.54 -3.75 14.76
C ALA A 15 12.17 -4.23 15.29
N MET A 16 11.47 -3.38 16.05
CA MET A 16 10.22 -3.71 16.73
C MET A 16 9.12 -2.68 16.40
N THR A 17 7.86 -3.06 16.64
CA THR A 17 6.74 -2.11 16.57
C THR A 17 6.90 -1.05 17.65
N ASP A 18 6.82 0.22 17.28
CA ASP A 18 6.82 1.33 18.24
C ASP A 18 5.47 1.37 18.98
N GLN A 19 5.52 1.17 20.29
CA GLN A 19 4.35 1.19 21.18
C GLN A 19 4.23 2.47 22.01
N LEU A 20 5.27 3.31 22.00
CA LEU A 20 5.37 4.49 22.85
C LEU A 20 4.97 5.76 22.10
N SER A 21 5.20 5.80 20.79
CA SER A 21 4.87 6.94 19.95
C SER A 21 3.49 6.82 19.30
N ARG A 22 2.85 7.97 19.05
CA ARG A 22 1.67 8.04 18.17
C ARG A 22 2.07 7.64 16.74
N ARG A 23 1.50 6.55 16.25
CA ARG A 23 1.76 6.03 14.90
C ARG A 23 1.07 6.90 13.84
N GLN A 24 1.81 7.26 12.80
CA GLN A 24 1.27 8.11 11.71
C GLN A 24 0.40 7.29 10.75
N ILE A 25 -0.79 7.81 10.46
CA ILE A 25 -1.79 7.23 9.55
C ILE A 25 -1.88 8.06 8.27
N ARG A 26 -1.96 7.37 7.13
CA ARG A 26 -2.18 7.95 5.80
C ARG A 26 -3.33 7.22 5.12
N GLU A 27 -4.17 7.94 4.38
CA GLU A 27 -5.27 7.36 3.62
C GLU A 27 -5.06 7.57 2.12
N TYR A 28 -5.10 6.50 1.34
CA TYR A 28 -4.92 6.56 -0.12
C TYR A 28 -5.44 5.31 -0.84
N GLN A 29 -5.40 5.34 -2.17
CA GLN A 29 -5.57 4.16 -3.03
C GLN A 29 -4.22 3.74 -3.61
N LEU A 30 -4.02 2.45 -3.79
CA LEU A 30 -2.79 1.92 -4.37
C LEU A 30 -3.03 1.45 -5.81
N TYR A 31 -2.55 2.23 -6.77
CA TYR A 31 -2.66 1.92 -8.20
C TYR A 31 -1.54 0.96 -8.61
N SER A 32 -1.89 -0.17 -9.24
CA SER A 32 -0.91 -1.11 -9.79
C SER A 32 -0.50 -0.68 -11.20
N ARG A 33 0.80 -0.50 -11.41
CA ARG A 33 1.37 -0.18 -12.73
C ARG A 33 0.98 -1.22 -13.79
N THR A 34 0.84 -2.49 -13.39
CA THR A 34 0.68 -3.59 -14.34
C THR A 34 -0.77 -3.87 -14.71
N SER A 35 -1.71 -3.79 -13.75
CA SER A 35 -3.13 -3.98 -14.06
C SER A 35 -3.83 -2.71 -14.51
N GLY A 36 -3.28 -1.53 -14.20
CA GLY A 36 -3.91 -0.25 -14.48
C GLY A 36 -5.13 0.04 -13.59
N LYS A 37 -5.24 -0.63 -12.45
CA LYS A 37 -6.38 -0.57 -11.51
C LYS A 37 -5.88 -0.52 -10.06
N HIS A 38 -6.79 -0.32 -9.11
CA HIS A 38 -6.45 -0.17 -7.69
C HIS A 38 -6.53 -1.48 -6.93
N VAL A 39 -5.64 -1.61 -5.94
CA VAL A 39 -5.68 -2.67 -4.93
C VAL A 39 -6.94 -2.50 -4.09
N GLN A 40 -7.69 -3.58 -3.95
CA GLN A 40 -8.87 -3.68 -3.10
C GLN A 40 -8.79 -4.88 -2.16
N VAL A 41 -9.42 -4.75 -1.00
CA VAL A 41 -9.49 -5.79 0.03
C VAL A 41 -10.94 -6.19 0.23
N HIS A 42 -11.29 -7.41 -0.14
CA HIS A 42 -12.64 -7.96 -0.01
C HIS A 42 -12.61 -9.20 0.89
N GLY A 43 -12.79 -8.98 2.20
CA GLY A 43 -12.60 -10.02 3.21
C GLY A 43 -11.19 -10.61 3.15
N LYS A 44 -11.05 -11.91 2.90
CA LYS A 44 -9.73 -12.57 2.77
C LYS A 44 -9.05 -12.34 1.41
N ARG A 45 -9.79 -11.85 0.40
CA ARG A 45 -9.30 -11.75 -0.99
C ARG A 45 -8.74 -10.37 -1.28
N ILE A 46 -7.58 -10.33 -1.93
CA ILE A 46 -6.87 -9.10 -2.30
C ILE A 46 -6.59 -9.16 -3.80
N THR A 47 -7.01 -8.12 -4.53
CA THR A 47 -6.87 -8.02 -5.99
C THR A 47 -6.58 -6.57 -6.38
N ALA A 48 -5.97 -6.35 -7.55
CA ALA A 48 -5.73 -5.03 -8.12
C ALA A 48 -6.62 -4.80 -9.35
N THR A 49 -7.93 -4.77 -9.14
CA THR A 49 -8.95 -4.70 -10.21
C THR A 49 -9.98 -3.60 -9.97
N ALA A 50 -9.86 -2.83 -8.89
CA ALA A 50 -10.86 -1.81 -8.56
C ALA A 50 -10.69 -0.56 -9.43
N GLU A 51 -11.82 0.04 -9.81
CA GLU A 51 -11.86 1.39 -10.36
C GLU A 51 -11.45 2.42 -9.32
N ASP A 52 -11.11 3.61 -9.80
CA ASP A 52 -10.83 4.77 -8.94
C ASP A 52 -12.04 5.11 -8.08
N GLY A 53 -11.82 5.36 -6.79
CA GLY A 53 -12.88 5.73 -5.84
C GLY A 53 -13.74 4.55 -5.35
N ASN A 54 -13.40 3.31 -5.71
CA ASN A 54 -14.09 2.14 -5.17
C ASN A 54 -13.88 2.06 -3.64
N LYS A 55 -14.96 1.89 -2.87
CA LYS A 55 -14.90 1.85 -1.40
C LYS A 55 -13.95 0.78 -0.84
N PHE A 56 -13.85 -0.38 -1.49
CA PHE A 56 -12.92 -1.46 -1.09
C PHE A 56 -11.46 -1.18 -1.46
N ALA A 57 -11.19 -0.15 -2.26
CA ALA A 57 -9.85 0.31 -2.61
C ALA A 57 -9.33 1.43 -1.70
N LYS A 58 -10.15 1.94 -0.76
CA LYS A 58 -9.68 2.84 0.29
C LYS A 58 -8.76 2.09 1.25
N LEU A 59 -7.50 2.50 1.33
CA LEU A 59 -6.50 1.90 2.23
C LEU A 59 -6.13 2.89 3.33
N ILE A 60 -6.13 2.39 4.56
CA ILE A 60 -5.58 3.05 5.74
C ILE A 60 -4.19 2.45 5.96
N VAL A 61 -3.17 3.29 5.91
CA VAL A 61 -1.76 2.89 6.02
C VAL A 61 -1.16 3.52 7.26
N GLU A 62 -0.89 2.66 8.24
CA GLU A 62 -0.37 3.04 9.55
C GLU A 62 1.10 2.68 9.63
N THR A 63 1.92 3.61 10.13
CA THR A 63 3.34 3.40 10.37
C THR A 63 3.54 2.43 11.54
N ASP A 64 4.37 1.41 11.35
CA ASP A 64 4.74 0.45 12.40
C ASP A 64 5.89 0.95 13.27
N THR A 65 6.94 1.46 12.61
CA THR A 65 8.16 2.02 13.21
C THR A 65 8.95 2.75 12.10
N PHE A 66 10.21 3.11 12.36
CA PHE A 66 11.14 3.70 11.39
C PHE A 66 11.38 2.84 10.14
N GLY A 67 12.07 3.42 9.14
CA GLY A 67 12.43 2.73 7.90
C GLY A 67 11.23 2.48 6.99
N SER A 68 10.21 3.34 7.05
CA SER A 68 9.00 3.24 6.23
C SER A 68 8.27 1.90 6.36
N ARG A 69 8.33 1.28 7.56
CA ARG A 69 7.57 0.08 7.88
C ARG A 69 6.13 0.44 8.15
N VAL A 70 5.21 -0.22 7.46
CA VAL A 70 3.78 0.11 7.51
C VAL A 70 2.91 -1.14 7.58
N ARG A 71 1.72 -0.99 8.17
CA ARG A 71 0.59 -1.90 8.03
C ARG A 71 -0.42 -1.30 7.08
N ILE A 72 -0.97 -2.11 6.19
CA ILE A 72 -1.94 -1.68 5.19
C ILE A 72 -3.27 -2.36 5.49
N LYS A 73 -4.31 -1.59 5.77
CA LYS A 73 -5.66 -2.06 6.11
C LYS A 73 -6.66 -1.55 5.07
N GLY A 74 -7.53 -2.41 4.56
CA GLY A 74 -8.66 -1.97 3.73
C GLY A 74 -9.75 -1.36 4.62
N ALA A 75 -10.09 -0.09 4.41
CA ALA A 75 -11.01 0.66 5.26
C ALA A 75 -12.41 0.04 5.31
N GLU A 76 -12.95 -0.37 4.16
CA GLU A 76 -14.30 -0.96 4.09
C GLU A 76 -14.36 -2.36 4.72
N SER A 77 -13.34 -3.19 4.50
CA SER A 77 -13.36 -4.60 4.94
C SER A 77 -12.81 -4.82 6.35
N GLU A 78 -12.15 -3.80 6.89
CA GLU A 78 -11.41 -3.84 8.16
C GLU A 78 -10.32 -4.94 8.22
N LYS A 79 -9.86 -5.45 7.07
CA LYS A 79 -8.82 -6.47 6.99
C LYS A 79 -7.46 -5.87 6.62
N TYR A 80 -6.43 -6.39 7.27
CA TYR A 80 -5.03 -6.10 6.95
C TYR A 80 -4.56 -6.94 5.77
N ILE A 81 -3.84 -6.31 4.86
CA ILE A 81 -3.08 -7.01 3.82
C ILE A 81 -1.88 -7.67 4.50
N CYS A 82 -1.78 -8.98 4.37
CA CYS A 82 -0.67 -9.76 4.91
C CYS A 82 -0.19 -10.79 3.89
N MET A 83 1.01 -11.33 4.12
CA MET A 83 1.59 -12.36 3.26
C MET A 83 1.68 -13.69 4.01
N SER A 84 1.03 -14.72 3.49
CA SER A 84 1.14 -16.06 4.09
C SER A 84 2.54 -16.66 3.89
N ARG A 85 2.89 -17.69 4.68
CA ARG A 85 4.14 -18.48 4.53
C ARG A 85 4.32 -19.07 3.13
N ARG A 86 3.25 -19.23 2.35
CA ARG A 86 3.28 -19.71 0.96
C ARG A 86 3.44 -18.58 -0.08
N GLY A 87 3.69 -17.35 0.37
CA GLY A 87 3.86 -16.17 -0.49
C GLY A 87 2.55 -15.67 -1.11
N LYS A 88 1.38 -16.01 -0.55
CA LYS A 88 0.08 -15.52 -1.02
C LYS A 88 -0.37 -14.31 -0.20
N LEU A 89 -0.80 -13.24 -0.87
CA LEU A 89 -1.49 -12.11 -0.25
C LEU A 89 -2.87 -12.54 0.28
N ILE A 90 -3.12 -12.25 1.55
CA ILE A 90 -4.36 -12.60 2.25
C ILE A 90 -4.82 -11.45 3.15
N GLY A 91 -6.14 -11.26 3.24
CA GLY A 91 -6.76 -10.37 4.22
C GLY A 91 -6.88 -11.05 5.59
N LYS A 92 -6.36 -10.43 6.66
CA LYS A 92 -6.47 -10.92 8.05
C LYS A 92 -7.17 -9.89 8.96
N PRO A 93 -7.96 -10.32 9.95
CA PRO A 93 -8.58 -9.40 10.90
C PRO A 93 -7.56 -8.73 11.83
N SER A 94 -6.47 -9.43 12.18
CA SER A 94 -5.39 -8.90 13.01
C SER A 94 -4.13 -8.66 12.19
N GLY A 95 -3.62 -7.43 12.28
CA GLY A 95 -2.37 -6.97 11.65
C GLY A 95 -1.13 -7.03 12.56
N LYS A 96 -1.24 -7.58 13.78
CA LYS A 96 -0.16 -7.54 14.79
C LYS A 96 1.12 -8.25 14.32
N SER A 97 0.98 -9.33 13.55
CA SER A 97 2.10 -10.16 13.13
C SER A 97 2.97 -9.49 12.05
N LYS A 98 4.27 -9.78 12.07
CA LYS A 98 5.28 -9.25 11.12
C LYS A 98 4.98 -9.59 9.66
N ASP A 99 4.18 -10.63 9.40
CA ASP A 99 3.70 -10.99 8.06
C ASP A 99 2.71 -9.97 7.45
N CYS A 100 2.20 -9.04 8.27
CA CYS A 100 1.31 -7.94 7.87
C CYS A 100 2.03 -6.59 7.76
N ILE A 101 3.34 -6.57 7.95
CA ILE A 101 4.16 -5.35 7.89
C ILE A 101 4.90 -5.36 6.56
N PHE A 102 4.92 -4.21 5.89
CA PHE A 102 5.64 -3.99 4.64
C PHE A 102 6.57 -2.79 4.77
N THR A 103 7.74 -2.85 4.15
CA THR A 103 8.60 -1.69 3.93
C THR A 103 8.15 -1.01 2.64
N GLU A 104 7.70 0.24 2.74
CA GLU A 104 7.41 1.10 1.60
C GLU A 104 8.72 1.63 1.01
N ILE A 105 9.01 1.28 -0.25
CA ILE A 105 10.26 1.62 -0.92
C ILE A 105 9.96 2.53 -2.11
N VAL A 106 10.68 3.64 -2.22
CA VAL A 106 10.74 4.43 -3.45
C VAL A 106 11.83 3.82 -4.33
N LEU A 107 11.43 3.27 -5.48
CA LEU A 107 12.34 2.66 -6.42
C LEU A 107 13.08 3.72 -7.25
N GLU A 108 14.22 3.35 -7.83
CA GLU A 108 15.01 4.20 -8.74
C GLU A 108 14.21 4.71 -9.94
N ASN A 109 13.18 3.96 -10.37
CA ASN A 109 12.28 4.36 -11.45
C ASN A 109 11.06 5.18 -10.97
N ASN A 110 11.13 5.72 -9.74
CA ASN A 110 10.13 6.56 -9.08
C ASN A 110 8.76 5.88 -8.81
N TYR A 111 8.65 4.56 -9.01
CA TYR A 111 7.49 3.80 -8.53
C TYR A 111 7.66 3.41 -7.05
N THR A 112 6.55 3.09 -6.40
CA THR A 112 6.54 2.52 -5.05
C THR A 112 6.54 1.00 -5.11
N ALA A 113 7.29 0.35 -4.22
CA ALA A 113 7.19 -1.09 -3.96
C ALA A 113 6.91 -1.35 -2.47
N PHE A 114 6.33 -2.52 -2.18
CA PHE A 114 6.07 -2.98 -0.82
C PHE A 114 6.72 -4.34 -0.60
N GLN A 115 7.83 -4.36 0.13
CA GLN A 115 8.54 -5.58 0.52
C GLN A 115 8.00 -6.07 1.87
N ASN A 116 7.74 -7.37 2.03
CA ASN A 116 7.25 -7.89 3.30
C ASN A 116 8.37 -7.88 4.37
N ALA A 117 8.04 -7.42 5.58
CA ALA A 117 9.03 -7.29 6.66
C ALA A 117 9.44 -8.63 7.30
N ARG A 118 8.63 -9.69 7.15
CA ARG A 118 8.97 -11.03 7.64
C ARG A 118 9.75 -11.84 6.59
N TYR A 119 9.36 -11.72 5.32
CA TYR A 119 9.98 -12.48 4.23
C TYR A 119 10.76 -11.52 3.33
N GLU A 120 12.06 -11.43 3.56
CA GLU A 120 12.93 -10.58 2.75
C GLU A 120 12.92 -11.01 1.28
N GLY A 121 13.01 -10.04 0.37
CA GLY A 121 12.91 -10.27 -1.07
C GLY A 121 11.51 -10.59 -1.59
N TRP A 122 10.49 -10.67 -0.72
CA TRP A 122 9.11 -10.92 -1.14
C TRP A 122 8.33 -9.62 -1.27
N TYR A 123 7.83 -9.35 -2.48
CA TYR A 123 7.13 -8.11 -2.80
C TYR A 123 5.64 -8.35 -3.01
N MET A 124 4.81 -7.40 -2.57
CA MET A 124 3.43 -7.30 -3.02
C MET A 124 3.43 -7.15 -4.54
N ALA A 125 2.67 -7.98 -5.26
CA ALA A 125 2.63 -7.94 -6.70
C ALA A 125 1.30 -8.42 -7.27
N PHE A 126 0.91 -7.85 -8.41
CA PHE A 126 -0.31 -8.23 -9.13
C PHE A 126 -0.01 -8.38 -10.62
N THR A 127 -0.66 -9.38 -11.22
CA THR A 127 -0.56 -9.62 -12.66
C THR A 127 -1.33 -8.56 -13.46
N ARG A 128 -1.20 -8.59 -14.78
CA ARG A 128 -1.94 -7.68 -15.70
C ARG A 128 -3.46 -7.77 -15.55
N ARG A 129 -3.99 -8.93 -15.15
CA ARG A 129 -5.43 -9.11 -14.87
C ARG A 129 -5.81 -8.73 -13.43
N GLY A 130 -4.91 -8.12 -12.67
CA GLY A 130 -5.13 -7.72 -11.27
C GLY A 130 -5.17 -8.87 -10.27
N ARG A 131 -4.75 -10.09 -10.66
CA ARG A 131 -4.70 -11.24 -9.74
C ARG A 131 -3.44 -11.15 -8.87
N PRO A 132 -3.50 -11.50 -7.57
CA PRO A 132 -2.32 -11.50 -6.72
C PRO A 132 -1.30 -12.51 -7.24
N ARG A 133 -0.05 -12.08 -7.35
CA ARG A 133 1.08 -12.92 -7.77
C ARG A 133 1.75 -13.52 -6.53
N ARG A 134 2.19 -14.78 -6.62
CA ARG A 134 2.92 -15.42 -5.52
C ARG A 134 4.26 -14.73 -5.31
N ALA A 135 4.64 -14.56 -4.05
CA ALA A 135 5.85 -13.83 -3.67
C ALA A 135 7.14 -14.50 -4.15
N SER A 136 7.18 -15.83 -4.25
CA SER A 136 8.32 -16.55 -4.86
C SER A 136 8.55 -16.19 -6.34
N ARG A 137 7.59 -15.52 -6.97
CA ARG A 137 7.66 -15.04 -8.35
C ARG A 137 7.61 -13.52 -8.45
N SER A 138 7.66 -12.78 -7.35
CA SER A 138 7.76 -11.33 -7.37
C SER A 138 9.21 -10.89 -7.13
N ARG A 139 9.68 -9.93 -7.93
CA ARG A 139 10.99 -9.32 -7.79
C ARG A 139 10.84 -7.81 -7.85
N GLN A 140 11.76 -7.09 -7.21
CA GLN A 140 11.73 -5.62 -7.15
C GLN A 140 11.68 -4.96 -8.52
N ASN A 141 12.39 -5.49 -9.51
CA ASN A 141 12.49 -4.93 -10.86
C ASN A 141 11.31 -5.28 -11.77
N GLN A 142 10.38 -6.14 -11.32
CA GLN A 142 9.22 -6.54 -12.11
C GLN A 142 8.12 -5.49 -11.98
N ARG A 143 7.57 -5.06 -13.13
CA ARG A 143 6.45 -4.09 -13.19
C ARG A 143 5.26 -4.48 -12.33
N GLU A 144 5.05 -5.77 -12.08
CA GLU A 144 3.96 -6.31 -11.27
C GLU A 144 4.06 -5.93 -9.80
N ALA A 145 5.26 -5.60 -9.32
CA ALA A 145 5.55 -5.12 -7.96
C ALA A 145 5.59 -3.58 -7.86
N HIS A 146 5.30 -2.87 -8.95
CA HIS A 146 5.38 -1.41 -9.00
C HIS A 146 3.99 -0.78 -8.82
N PHE A 147 3.92 0.24 -7.97
CA PHE A 147 2.69 0.92 -7.61
C PHE A 147 2.84 2.44 -7.61
N ILE A 148 1.70 3.12 -7.64
CA ILE A 148 1.58 4.56 -7.42
C ILE A 148 0.58 4.79 -6.29
N LYS A 149 0.96 5.61 -5.30
CA LYS A 149 0.05 6.09 -4.26
C LYS A 149 -0.82 7.20 -4.86
N ARG A 150 -2.14 7.00 -4.92
CA ARG A 150 -3.10 7.99 -5.42
C ARG A 150 -4.01 8.42 -4.29
N LEU A 151 -4.38 9.71 -4.26
CA LEU A 151 -5.38 10.18 -3.31
C LEU A 151 -6.67 9.35 -3.44
N TYR A 152 -7.31 9.03 -2.32
CA TYR A 152 -8.66 8.49 -2.35
C TYR A 152 -9.61 9.64 -2.71
N ARG A 153 -9.72 9.89 -4.01
CA ARG A 153 -10.69 10.82 -4.58
C ARG A 153 -11.93 9.99 -4.90
N GLY A 154 -12.96 10.06 -4.05
CA GLY A 154 -14.30 10.24 -4.62
C GLY A 154 -14.24 11.51 -5.47
N GLN A 155 -15.04 11.62 -6.55
CA GLN A 155 -15.07 12.75 -7.49
C GLN A 155 -14.52 14.04 -6.86
N LEU A 156 -13.46 14.61 -7.42
CA LEU A 156 -13.18 16.00 -7.09
C LEU A 156 -14.41 16.80 -7.51
N PRO A 157 -15.04 17.59 -6.63
CA PRO A 157 -15.71 18.78 -7.10
C PRO A 157 -14.59 19.70 -7.56
N PHE A 158 -14.16 19.56 -8.82
CA PHE A 158 -13.61 20.73 -9.47
C PHE A 158 -14.72 21.78 -9.40
N PRO A 159 -14.46 23.04 -8.99
CA PRO A 159 -15.50 24.07 -8.90
C PRO A 159 -16.24 24.38 -10.21
N ASN A 160 -15.92 23.70 -11.32
CA ASN A 160 -16.44 23.93 -12.65
C ASN A 160 -16.89 22.65 -13.39
N ALA A 161 -17.12 21.52 -12.71
CA ALA A 161 -17.59 20.31 -13.39
C ALA A 161 -19.00 20.48 -14.03
N GLU A 162 -19.80 21.43 -13.57
CA GLU A 162 -21.10 21.77 -14.19
C GLU A 162 -20.99 22.76 -15.36
N ARG A 163 -19.87 23.47 -15.52
CA ARG A 163 -19.71 24.48 -16.61
C ARG A 163 -19.42 23.88 -17.98
N GLN A 164 -19.23 22.58 -18.10
CA GLN A 164 -19.01 21.93 -19.41
C GLN A 164 -20.29 21.53 -20.15
N LYS A 165 -21.48 21.85 -19.62
CA LYS A 165 -22.76 21.57 -20.29
C LYS A 165 -23.33 22.72 -21.13
N HIS A 166 -22.59 23.79 -21.37
CA HIS A 166 -23.08 24.89 -22.20
C HIS A 166 -22.06 25.32 -23.26
N PHE A 167 -21.88 24.46 -24.26
CA PHE A 167 -21.47 24.90 -25.59
C PHE A 167 -22.47 24.29 -26.57
N GLU A 168 -23.63 24.94 -26.68
CA GLU A 168 -24.44 24.80 -27.89
C GLU A 168 -23.67 25.52 -29.01
N PHE A 169 -23.37 24.77 -30.06
CA PHE A 169 -22.86 25.33 -31.30
C PHE A 169 -24.00 26.13 -31.93
N VAL A 170 -23.80 27.44 -32.08
CA VAL A 170 -24.55 28.29 -33.01
C VAL A 170 -24.04 27.99 -34.42
#